data_AF-A0A0K2VJQ6-F1
#
_entry.id   AF-A0A0K2VJQ6-F1
#
_cell.length_a   1.000
_cell.length_b   1.000
_cell.length_c   1.000
_cell.angle_alpha   90.00
_cell.angle_beta   90.00
_cell.angle_gamma   90.00
#
_symmetry.space_group_name_H-M   'P 1'
#
loop_
_entity.id
_entity.type
_entity.pdbx_description
1 polymer ?
#
loop_
_entity_poly.entity_id
_entity_poly.type
_entity_poly.pdbx_seq_one_letter_code
_entity_poly.pdbx_strand_id
1 'polypeptide(L)'
;TQPYCNNLFEEFLSGQEFGCSHYRAVYLFLESIRNDTCKMMGFPCPEGFKAFHLGQKGCFEASKSFPLGLNTPRNAAGKLYLTTRTSSPYCGNQVKVEISLSYPYSFWTLLYRR
;
A
#
# COMPACT_ATOMS: atom_id res chain seq x y z
N THR A 1 2.53 6.61 9.22
CA THR A 1 4.00 6.47 9.18
C THR A 1 4.38 5.69 7.94
N GLN A 2 5.45 6.08 7.26
CA GLN A 2 5.97 5.35 6.10
C GLN A 2 6.71 4.07 6.55
N PRO A 3 6.76 3.01 5.72
CA PRO A 3 7.42 1.76 6.07
C PRO A 3 8.89 1.97 6.41
N TYR A 4 9.38 1.30 7.47
CA TYR A 4 10.76 1.39 7.96
C TYR A 4 11.20 2.78 8.46
N CYS A 5 10.24 3.68 8.71
CA CYS A 5 10.45 4.88 9.52
C CYS A 5 9.84 4.68 10.91
N ASN A 6 10.51 5.16 11.94
CA ASN A 6 9.97 5.19 13.29
C ASN A 6 8.82 6.22 13.40
N ASN A 7 8.00 6.11 14.43
CA ASN A 7 7.01 7.16 14.69
C ASN A 7 7.67 8.42 15.28
N LEU A 8 7.00 9.56 15.19
CA LEU A 8 7.55 10.87 15.56
C LEU A 8 8.08 10.93 17.00
N PHE A 9 7.48 10.17 17.92
CA PHE A 9 7.90 10.10 19.32
C PHE A 9 9.17 9.25 19.48
N GLU A 10 9.25 8.11 18.79
CA GLU A 10 10.46 7.29 18.71
C GLU A 10 11.61 8.00 17.99
N GLU A 11 11.32 8.74 16.90
CA GLU A 11 12.30 9.59 16.21
C GLU A 11 12.87 10.64 17.19
N PHE A 12 12.01 11.31 17.97
CA PHE A 12 12.43 12.28 18.99
C PHE A 12 13.33 11.67 20.08
N LEU A 13 13.00 10.47 20.57
CA LEU A 13 13.81 9.79 21.60
C LEU A 13 15.14 9.24 21.06
N SER A 14 15.24 8.99 19.75
CA SER A 14 16.42 8.37 19.12
C SER A 14 17.57 9.35 18.84
N GLY A 15 17.32 10.66 18.86
CA GLY A 15 18.32 11.68 18.49
C GLY A 15 18.79 11.61 17.02
N GLN A 16 18.14 10.78 16.20
CA GLN A 16 18.43 10.59 14.77
C GLN A 16 17.58 11.55 13.92
N GLU A 17 17.97 11.77 12.66
CA GLU A 17 17.32 12.75 11.76
C GLU A 17 15.78 12.69 11.81
N PHE A 18 15.21 13.77 12.33
CA PHE A 18 13.77 13.99 12.37
C PHE A 18 13.18 13.94 10.97
N GLY A 19 12.12 13.15 10.77
CA GLY A 19 11.33 13.21 9.56
C GLY A 19 11.67 12.22 8.47
N CYS A 20 12.12 10.99 8.77
CA CYS A 20 12.19 9.91 7.77
C CYS A 20 10.87 9.79 7.00
N SER A 21 9.74 9.78 7.74
CA SER A 21 8.41 9.72 7.14
C SER A 21 8.03 11.03 6.42
N HIS A 22 8.62 12.17 6.79
CA HIS A 22 8.42 13.46 6.14
C HIS A 22 9.16 13.52 4.80
N TYR A 23 10.47 13.26 4.79
CA TYR A 23 11.32 13.23 3.61
C TYR A 23 10.91 12.14 2.60
N ARG A 24 10.26 11.07 3.05
CA ARG A 24 9.72 10.05 2.15
C ARG A 24 8.81 10.64 1.06
N ALA A 25 8.04 11.69 1.35
CA ALA A 25 7.20 12.34 0.34
C ALA A 25 8.03 12.90 -0.83
N VAL A 26 9.18 13.52 -0.52
CA VAL A 26 10.11 14.05 -1.52
C VAL A 26 10.69 12.92 -2.36
N TYR A 27 11.14 11.84 -1.74
CA TYR A 27 11.72 10.72 -2.48
C TYR A 27 10.72 10.00 -3.38
N LEU A 28 9.47 9.83 -2.94
CA LEU A 28 8.40 9.26 -3.77
C LEU A 28 8.09 10.15 -4.97
N PHE A 29 8.08 11.48 -4.77
CA PHE A 29 7.91 12.42 -5.88
C PHE A 29 9.08 12.35 -6.88
N LEU A 30 10.33 12.35 -6.40
CA LEU A 30 11.50 12.22 -7.27
C LEU A 30 11.49 10.90 -8.05
N GLU A 31 11.07 9.81 -7.42
CA GLU A 31 10.97 8.51 -8.09
C GLU A 31 9.86 8.49 -9.14
N SER A 32 8.73 9.18 -8.91
CA SER A 32 7.66 9.33 -9.93
C SER A 32 8.11 10.04 -11.21
N ILE A 33 9.20 10.82 -11.14
CA ILE A 33 9.81 11.49 -12.29
C ILE A 33 10.78 10.54 -13.01
N ARG A 34 11.58 9.79 -12.24
CA ARG A 34 12.67 8.96 -12.76
C ARG A 34 12.21 7.58 -13.25
N ASN A 35 11.11 7.07 -12.72
CA ASN A 35 10.62 5.73 -13.02
C ASN A 35 9.45 5.80 -14.00
N ASP A 36 9.70 5.40 -15.24
CA ASP A 36 8.72 5.33 -16.32
C ASP A 36 7.92 4.02 -16.32
N THR A 37 8.47 2.95 -15.73
CA THR A 37 7.85 1.62 -15.67
C THR A 37 6.86 1.45 -14.52
N CYS A 38 7.14 2.02 -13.35
CA CYS A 38 6.37 1.80 -12.12
C CYS A 38 5.78 3.11 -11.61
N LYS A 39 4.43 3.20 -11.65
CA LYS A 39 3.70 4.48 -11.48
C LYS A 39 3.14 4.72 -10.07
N MET A 40 3.42 3.84 -9.10
CA MET A 40 2.90 3.92 -7.72
C MET A 40 1.38 4.25 -7.67
N MET A 41 0.56 3.31 -8.15
CA MET A 41 -0.89 3.55 -8.28
C MET A 41 -1.58 3.66 -6.92
N GLY A 42 -2.30 4.77 -6.72
CA GLY A 42 -3.21 4.98 -5.60
C GLY A 42 -4.64 4.59 -5.93
N PHE A 43 -5.31 3.92 -5.00
CA PHE A 43 -6.68 3.43 -5.15
C PHE A 43 -7.64 4.09 -4.15
N PRO A 44 -8.88 4.39 -4.55
CA PRO A 44 -9.88 4.87 -3.62
C PRO A 44 -10.35 3.73 -2.72
N CYS A 45 -10.58 4.02 -1.45
CA CYS A 45 -11.12 3.06 -0.49
C CYS A 45 -12.01 3.81 0.51
N PRO A 46 -13.35 3.70 0.42
CA PRO A 46 -14.28 4.45 1.27
C PRO A 46 -14.09 4.18 2.76
N GLU A 47 -13.75 2.95 3.11
CA GLU A 47 -13.52 2.50 4.50
C GLU A 47 -12.11 2.85 5.02
N GLY A 48 -11.30 3.54 4.21
CA GLY A 48 -10.00 4.08 4.61
C GLY A 48 -8.83 3.10 4.52
N PHE A 49 -7.69 3.51 5.09
CA PHE A 49 -6.42 2.79 4.94
C PHE A 49 -6.45 1.35 5.48
N LYS A 50 -7.13 1.10 6.60
CA LYS A 50 -7.20 -0.25 7.19
C LYS A 50 -7.92 -1.23 6.26
N ALA A 51 -9.04 -0.82 5.67
CA ALA A 51 -9.77 -1.61 4.69
C ALA A 51 -8.96 -1.85 3.42
N PHE A 52 -8.27 -0.82 2.94
CA PHE A 52 -7.34 -0.92 1.81
C PHE A 52 -6.23 -1.94 2.08
N HIS A 53 -5.59 -1.85 3.25
CA HIS A 53 -4.50 -2.76 3.64
C HIS A 53 -4.95 -4.21 3.77
N LEU A 54 -6.20 -4.45 4.19
CA LEU A 54 -6.80 -5.79 4.28
C LEU A 54 -7.32 -6.33 2.95
N GLY A 55 -7.21 -5.59 1.85
CA GLY A 55 -7.67 -6.09 0.55
C GLY A 55 -9.20 -6.08 0.39
N GLN A 56 -9.94 -5.29 1.18
CA GLN A 56 -11.40 -5.33 1.19
C GLN A 56 -12.03 -4.99 -0.17
N LYS A 57 -13.25 -5.52 -0.39
CA LYS A 57 -14.03 -5.25 -1.62
C LYS A 57 -14.26 -3.75 -1.77
N GLY A 58 -14.09 -3.23 -2.99
CA GLY A 58 -14.29 -1.82 -3.30
C GLY A 58 -13.07 -0.91 -3.12
N CYS A 59 -11.92 -1.42 -2.65
CA CYS A 59 -10.71 -0.62 -2.43
C CYS A 59 -9.68 -0.67 -3.57
N PHE A 60 -10.00 -1.32 -4.69
CA PHE A 60 -9.10 -1.53 -5.85
C PHE A 60 -9.79 -1.23 -7.18
N GLU A 61 -10.67 -0.21 -7.20
CA GLU A 61 -11.37 0.22 -8.40
C GLU A 61 -10.39 0.86 -9.40
N ALA A 62 -10.01 0.12 -10.44
CA ALA A 62 -8.96 0.54 -11.38
C ALA A 62 -9.35 1.81 -12.15
N SER A 63 -10.64 1.98 -12.48
CA SER A 63 -11.17 3.15 -13.20
C SER A 63 -11.03 4.46 -12.44
N LYS A 64 -10.84 4.39 -11.12
CA LYS A 64 -10.67 5.53 -10.22
C LYS A 64 -9.29 5.55 -9.55
N SER A 65 -8.34 4.79 -10.10
CA SER A 65 -6.97 4.75 -9.63
C SER A 65 -6.11 5.78 -10.36
N PHE A 66 -5.16 6.38 -9.67
CA PHE A 66 -4.30 7.42 -10.22
C PHE A 66 -2.85 7.21 -9.81
N PRO A 67 -1.88 7.53 -10.67
CA PRO A 67 -0.47 7.47 -10.31
C PRO A 67 -0.14 8.55 -9.29
N LEU A 68 0.82 8.28 -8.40
CA LEU A 68 1.37 9.29 -7.49
C LEU A 68 2.42 10.16 -8.21
N GLY A 69 2.42 11.46 -7.93
CA GLY A 69 3.50 12.38 -8.28
C GLY A 69 3.31 13.09 -9.61
N LEU A 70 4.37 13.20 -10.42
CA LEU A 70 4.40 14.09 -11.60
C LEU A 70 3.26 13.81 -12.60
N ASN A 71 2.94 12.54 -12.80
CA ASN A 71 1.96 12.10 -13.80
C ASN A 71 0.53 12.02 -13.26
N THR A 72 0.24 12.52 -12.05
CA THR A 72 -1.13 12.57 -11.53
C THR A 72 -1.99 13.51 -12.39
N PRO A 73 -3.08 13.01 -13.01
CA PRO A 73 -3.91 13.85 -13.87
C PRO A 73 -4.76 14.83 -13.06
N ARG A 74 -5.17 15.94 -13.69
CA ARG A 74 -5.92 17.03 -13.01
C ARG A 74 -7.28 16.62 -12.47
N ASN A 75 -7.87 15.55 -13.00
CA ASN A 75 -9.15 15.00 -12.53
C ASN A 75 -8.99 14.00 -11.38
N ALA A 76 -7.77 13.72 -10.92
CA ALA A 76 -7.54 12.92 -9.73
C ALA A 76 -8.09 13.65 -8.50
N ALA A 77 -9.06 13.04 -7.82
CA ALA A 77 -9.74 13.65 -6.69
C ALA A 77 -10.02 12.63 -5.59
N GLY A 78 -10.19 13.12 -4.35
CA GLY A 78 -10.50 12.30 -3.19
C GLY A 78 -9.26 11.70 -2.51
N LYS A 79 -9.52 10.81 -1.54
CA LYS A 79 -8.47 10.12 -0.78
C LYS A 79 -8.11 8.82 -1.49
N LEU A 80 -6.84 8.67 -1.83
CA LEU A 80 -6.28 7.47 -2.44
C LEU A 80 -5.25 6.85 -1.51
N TYR A 81 -5.15 5.53 -1.57
CA TYR A 81 -4.24 4.73 -0.75
C TYR A 81 -3.35 3.88 -1.64
N LEU A 82 -2.09 3.75 -1.25
CA LEU A 82 -1.10 2.90 -1.90
C LEU A 82 -0.12 2.38 -0.86
N THR A 83 0.63 1.36 -1.24
CA THR A 83 1.77 0.83 -0.49
C THR A 83 3.07 1.08 -1.26
N THR A 84 4.17 1.20 -0.51
CA THR A 84 5.53 1.40 -1.03
C THR A 84 6.46 0.37 -0.42
N ARG A 85 7.62 0.14 -1.05
CA ARG A 85 8.70 -0.66 -0.47
C ARG A 85 9.34 0.08 0.71
N THR A 86 10.00 -0.67 1.57
CA THR A 86 10.71 -0.15 2.74
C THR A 86 11.93 0.70 2.37
N SER A 87 12.63 0.34 1.29
CA SER A 87 13.84 0.99 0.77
C SER A 87 13.72 1.38 -0.71
N SER A 88 14.63 2.23 -1.18
CA SER A 88 14.71 2.65 -2.59
C SER A 88 15.17 1.48 -3.49
N PRO A 89 14.62 1.31 -4.70
CA PRO A 89 13.48 2.04 -5.26
C PRO A 89 12.20 1.72 -4.48
N TYR A 90 11.48 2.76 -4.07
CA TYR A 90 10.29 2.65 -3.23
C TYR A 90 9.08 2.13 -4.00
N CYS A 91 9.13 2.21 -5.33
CA CYS A 91 8.06 1.71 -6.18
C CYS A 91 7.96 0.20 -6.13
N GLY A 92 6.74 -0.30 -6.03
CA GLY A 92 6.42 -1.72 -6.12
C GLY A 92 5.11 -1.93 -6.86
N ASN A 93 5.02 -3.06 -7.57
CA ASN A 93 3.77 -3.49 -8.18
C ASN A 93 2.85 -4.04 -7.09
N GLN A 94 1.71 -3.38 -6.91
CA GLN A 94 0.68 -3.82 -5.96
C GLN A 94 -0.22 -4.83 -6.67
N VAL A 95 -0.41 -6.00 -6.05
CA VAL A 95 -1.26 -7.08 -6.59
C VAL A 95 -2.32 -7.45 -5.56
N LYS A 96 -3.56 -7.62 -6.03
CA LYS A 96 -4.64 -8.21 -5.23
C LYS A 96 -4.67 -9.70 -5.50
N VAL A 97 -4.61 -10.51 -4.44
CA VAL A 97 -4.70 -11.97 -4.53
C VAL A 97 -6.00 -12.42 -3.88
N GLU A 98 -6.78 -13.22 -4.60
CA GLU A 98 -7.98 -13.88 -4.08
C GLU A 98 -7.71 -15.39 -4.05
N ILE A 99 -7.72 -15.96 -2.84
CA ILE A 99 -7.38 -17.36 -2.62
C ILE A 99 -8.66 -18.12 -2.31
N SER A 100 -9.07 -19.02 -3.20
CA SER A 100 -10.17 -19.95 -2.96
C SER A 100 -9.62 -21.28 -2.48
N LEU A 101 -9.91 -21.63 -1.22
CA LEU A 101 -9.53 -22.92 -0.64
C LEU A 101 -10.67 -23.91 -0.88
N SER A 102 -10.39 -25.00 -1.60
CA SER A 102 -11.30 -26.14 -1.69
C SER A 102 -10.73 -27.26 -0.84
N TYR A 103 -11.49 -27.68 0.17
CA TYR A 103 -11.12 -28.82 1.01
C TYR A 103 -11.89 -30.05 0.54
N PRO A 104 -11.22 -31.14 0.14
CA PRO A 104 -11.91 -32.37 -0.26
C PRO A 104 -12.53 -33.15 0.91
N TYR A 105 -12.34 -32.71 2.16
CA TYR A 105 -12.79 -33.44 3.34
C TYR A 105 -13.67 -32.56 4.24
N SER A 106 -14.89 -33.03 4.51
CA SER A 106 -15.73 -32.41 5.54
C SER A 106 -15.08 -32.63 6.91
N PHE A 107 -15.17 -31.64 7.79
CA PHE A 107 -14.62 -31.68 9.17
C PHE A 107 -15.03 -32.93 9.96
N TRP A 108 -16.15 -33.58 9.57
CA TRP A 108 -16.64 -34.84 10.13
C TRP A 108 -15.75 -36.05 9.83
N THR A 109 -15.01 -36.06 8.71
CA THR A 109 -14.12 -37.19 8.35
C THR A 109 -12.81 -37.21 9.15
N LEU A 110 -12.37 -36.07 9.70
CA LEU A 110 -11.20 -35.98 10.57
C LEU A 110 -11.50 -36.43 12.02
N LEU A 111 -12.75 -36.31 12.46
CA LEU A 111 -13.16 -36.70 13.82
C LEU A 111 -13.44 -38.20 13.97
N TYR A 112 -13.72 -38.91 12.88
CA TYR A 112 -14.08 -40.35 12.89
C TYR A 112 -12.90 -41.30 12.62
N ARG A 113 -11.67 -40.79 12.49
CA ARG A 113 -10.46 -41.61 12.27
C ARG A 113 -9.58 -41.71 13.52
N ARG A 114 -10.20 -41.82 14.70
CA ARG A 114 -9.50 -42.02 15.97
C ARG A 114 -10.09 -43.17 16.75
#